data_AF-A0AA39MMH2-F1
#
_entry.id   AF-A0AA39MMH2-F1
#
_cell.length_a   1.000
_cell.length_b   1.000
_cell.length_c   1.000
_cell.angle_alpha   90.00
_cell.angle_beta   90.00
_cell.angle_gamma   90.00
#
_symmetry.space_group_name_H-M   'P 1'
#
loop_
_entity.id
_entity.type
_entity.pdbx_description
1 polymer ?
#
loop_
_entity_poly.entity_id
_entity_poly.type
_entity_poly.pdbx_seq_one_letter_code
_entity_poly.pdbx_strand_id
1 'polypeptide(L)'
;MQTRYGFKIVNTTLVPLYVSMFIFNVSSLSIHAFYQPGSAEGVDDPLPAGKSWTIGYGTKQRTGPWTFNVKEGQDVDVGFLKLFFSTEYLDLSAIIQESPFKGYRQRVSPLMRKIPSLYHTMCVPIVQKRGAEAETKDEEEGDIVESEE
;
A
#
# COMPACT_ATOMS: atom_id res chain seq x y z
N MET A 1 -4.44 3.93 19.34
CA MET A 1 -3.74 4.58 18.21
C MET A 1 -3.69 3.60 17.05
N GLN A 2 -3.90 4.05 15.81
CA GLN A 2 -3.84 3.19 14.63
C GLN A 2 -2.40 3.09 14.12
N THR A 3 -1.90 1.87 13.90
CA THR A 3 -0.52 1.64 13.43
C THR A 3 -0.31 2.24 12.05
N ARG A 4 0.78 2.99 11.90
CA ARG A 4 1.17 3.70 10.67
C ARG A 4 2.39 3.04 10.05
N TYR A 5 2.35 2.86 8.74
CA TYR A 5 3.40 2.18 7.99
C TYR A 5 3.98 3.11 6.92
N GLY A 6 5.27 2.91 6.66
CA GLY A 6 5.99 3.50 5.54
C GLY A 6 6.93 2.46 4.93
N PHE A 7 7.47 2.78 3.75
CA PHE A 7 8.26 1.84 2.97
C PHE A 7 9.64 2.40 2.67
N LYS A 8 10.67 1.56 2.81
CA LYS A 8 12.02 1.87 2.35
C LYS A 8 12.31 1.06 1.09
N ILE A 9 12.70 1.75 0.02
CA ILE A 9 13.13 1.12 -1.22
C ILE A 9 14.63 1.33 -1.34
N VAL A 10 15.38 0.25 -1.60
CA VAL A 10 16.83 0.28 -1.78
C VAL A 10 17.13 -0.17 -3.20
N ASN A 11 17.78 0.68 -3.99
CA ASN A 11 18.27 0.29 -5.31
C ASN A 11 19.61 -0.43 -5.15
N THR A 12 19.60 -1.76 -5.23
CA THR A 12 20.80 -2.60 -5.16
C THR A 12 21.43 -2.87 -6.53
N THR A 13 20.88 -2.29 -7.60
CA THR A 13 21.40 -2.43 -8.95
C THR A 13 22.53 -1.43 -9.23
N LEU A 14 23.18 -1.58 -10.38
CA LEU A 14 24.26 -0.69 -10.84
C LEU A 14 23.76 0.51 -11.65
N VAL A 15 22.46 0.60 -11.92
CA VAL A 15 21.86 1.67 -12.74
C VAL A 15 20.80 2.43 -11.93
N PRO A 16 20.58 3.73 -12.22
CA PRO A 16 19.47 4.46 -11.62
C PRO A 16 18.12 3.91 -12.10
N LEU A 17 17.13 3.90 -11.21
CA LEU A 17 15.80 3.34 -11.51
C LEU A 17 14.69 4.31 -11.15
N TYR A 18 13.77 4.53 -12.08
CA TYR A 18 12.45 5.07 -11.78
C TYR A 18 11.63 4.03 -11.02
N VAL A 19 10.87 4.47 -10.03
CA VAL A 19 10.07 3.59 -9.17
C VAL A 19 8.64 4.12 -9.10
N SER A 20 7.68 3.27 -9.45
CA SER A 20 6.25 3.52 -9.21
C SER A 20 5.70 2.43 -8.30
N MET A 21 4.90 2.82 -7.31
CA MET A 21 4.36 1.91 -6.29
C MET A 21 2.84 2.07 -6.19
N PHE A 22 2.13 0.95 -6.29
CA PHE A 22 0.67 0.90 -6.27
C PHE A 22 0.19 -0.13 -5.26
N ILE A 23 -0.97 0.12 -4.65
CA ILE A 23 -1.72 -0.89 -3.92
C ILE A 23 -2.87 -1.40 -4.80
N PHE A 24 -2.94 -2.72 -4.95
CA PHE A 24 -4.06 -3.42 -5.56
C PHE A 24 -4.89 -3.99 -4.42
N ASN A 25 -6.06 -3.41 -4.13
CA ASN A 25 -6.92 -3.89 -3.05
C ASN A 25 -7.86 -4.98 -3.58
N VAL A 26 -7.82 -6.17 -2.98
CA VAL A 26 -8.61 -7.31 -3.45
C VAL A 26 -10.08 -7.17 -3.07
N SER A 27 -10.38 -6.57 -1.91
CA SER A 27 -11.76 -6.35 -1.43
C SER A 27 -12.54 -5.34 -2.27
N SER A 28 -11.90 -4.29 -2.78
CA SER A 28 -12.56 -3.24 -3.58
C SER A 28 -12.24 -3.31 -5.06
N LEU A 29 -11.27 -4.12 -5.49
CA LEU A 29 -10.68 -4.12 -6.83
C LEU A 29 -10.21 -2.73 -7.30
N SER A 30 -9.92 -1.83 -6.36
CA SER A 30 -9.35 -0.53 -6.67
C SER A 30 -7.83 -0.61 -6.70
N ILE A 31 -7.23 0.24 -7.54
CA ILE A 31 -5.79 0.37 -7.68
C ILE A 31 -5.43 1.83 -7.40
N HIS A 32 -4.69 2.06 -6.33
CA HIS A 32 -4.26 3.42 -5.94
C HIS A 32 -2.74 3.53 -6.00
N ALA A 33 -2.25 4.68 -6.45
CA ALA A 33 -0.84 5.00 -6.37
C ALA A 33 -0.46 5.34 -4.92
N PHE A 34 0.56 4.66 -4.39
CA PHE A 34 1.23 5.05 -3.15
C PHE A 34 2.39 6.00 -3.46
N TYR A 35 3.06 5.81 -4.59
CA TYR A 35 4.10 6.70 -5.07
C TYR A 35 4.22 6.61 -6.59
N GLN A 36 4.43 7.75 -7.24
CA GLN A 36 4.82 7.84 -8.64
C GLN A 36 5.91 8.92 -8.79
N PRO A 37 6.85 8.73 -9.72
CA PRO A 37 7.84 9.75 -10.02
C PRO A 37 7.17 10.92 -10.74
N GLY A 38 7.44 12.14 -10.26
CA GLY A 38 6.97 13.39 -10.87
C GLY A 38 5.90 14.15 -10.09
N SER A 39 5.67 15.41 -10.47
CA SER A 39 4.65 16.32 -9.97
C SER A 39 4.21 17.30 -11.06
N ALA A 40 3.40 18.29 -10.70
CA ALA A 40 3.04 19.42 -11.55
C ALA A 40 4.25 20.17 -12.14
N GLU A 41 5.44 20.05 -11.54
CA GLU A 41 6.66 20.76 -11.96
C GLU A 41 7.57 19.92 -12.88
N GLY A 42 7.26 18.64 -13.11
CA GLY A 42 8.06 17.77 -13.96
C GLY A 42 8.27 16.37 -13.37
N VAL A 43 9.19 15.61 -13.97
CA VAL A 43 9.52 14.24 -13.56
C VAL A 43 10.65 14.28 -12.53
N ASP A 44 10.50 13.56 -11.42
CA ASP A 44 11.55 13.43 -10.40
C ASP A 44 12.78 12.70 -10.96
N ASP A 45 13.97 12.96 -10.41
CA ASP A 45 15.16 12.15 -10.73
C ASP A 45 14.96 10.68 -10.33
N PRO A 46 15.52 9.71 -11.08
CA PRO A 46 15.45 8.30 -10.72
C PRO A 46 16.22 7.99 -9.43
N LEU A 47 15.83 6.94 -8.72
CA LEU A 47 16.52 6.46 -7.52
C LEU A 47 17.94 6.00 -7.91
N PRO A 48 19.01 6.69 -7.42
CA PRO A 48 20.37 6.35 -7.85
C PRO A 48 20.80 4.95 -7.40
N ALA A 49 21.74 4.35 -8.14
CA ALA A 49 22.35 3.09 -7.80
C ALA A 49 22.94 3.10 -6.38
N GLY A 50 22.70 2.05 -5.60
CA GLY A 50 23.17 1.93 -4.22
C GLY A 50 22.52 2.86 -3.20
N LYS A 51 21.49 3.63 -3.58
CA LYS A 51 20.78 4.57 -2.69
C LYS A 51 19.41 4.03 -2.28
N SER A 52 18.77 4.72 -1.35
CA SER A 52 17.44 4.37 -0.86
C SER A 52 16.52 5.57 -0.72
N TRP A 53 15.22 5.34 -0.88
CA TRP A 53 14.16 6.29 -0.55
C TRP A 53 13.26 5.75 0.55
N THR A 54 12.70 6.69 1.32
CA THR A 54 11.66 6.41 2.31
C THR A 54 10.37 7.04 1.82
N ILE A 55 9.28 6.28 1.85
CA ILE A 55 7.97 6.68 1.39
C ILE A 55 7.00 6.55 2.57
N GLY A 56 6.30 7.63 2.91
CA GLY A 56 5.41 7.69 4.07
C GLY A 56 6.09 7.94 5.42
N TYR A 57 7.42 8.15 5.46
CA TYR A 57 8.15 8.55 6.68
C TYR A 57 9.53 9.18 6.39
N GLY A 58 10.12 9.91 7.36
CA GLY A 58 11.41 10.61 7.27
C GLY A 58 11.30 12.15 7.27
N THR A 59 12.24 12.88 6.67
CA THR A 59 12.22 14.36 6.60
C THR A 59 11.89 14.95 5.22
N LYS A 60 11.94 14.15 4.16
CA LYS A 60 11.71 14.59 2.76
C LYS A 60 10.56 13.85 2.08
N GLN A 61 9.41 13.70 2.73
CA GLN A 61 8.27 12.98 2.11
C GLN A 61 7.46 13.88 1.19
N ARG A 62 6.96 13.26 0.12
CA ARG A 62 5.85 13.78 -0.69
C ARG A 62 4.50 13.18 -0.28
N THR A 63 4.50 12.09 0.49
CA THR A 63 3.30 11.33 0.88
C THR A 63 3.31 11.02 2.38
N GLY A 64 2.13 10.98 3.00
CA GLY A 64 1.97 10.57 4.40
C GLY A 64 2.07 9.05 4.60
N PRO A 65 2.19 8.58 5.87
CA PRO A 65 2.16 7.16 6.18
C PRO A 65 0.77 6.55 5.90
N TRP A 66 0.75 5.24 5.70
CA TRP A 66 -0.49 4.49 5.47
C TRP A 66 -0.96 3.77 6.72
N THR A 67 -2.28 3.65 6.85
CA THR A 67 -2.92 2.78 7.83
C THR A 67 -3.70 1.70 7.09
N PHE A 68 -3.65 0.50 7.64
CA PHE A 68 -4.24 -0.69 7.08
C PHE A 68 -5.28 -1.20 8.07
N ASN A 69 -6.55 -1.23 7.67
CA ASN A 69 -7.64 -1.74 8.50
C ASN A 69 -8.47 -2.77 7.74
N VAL A 70 -8.95 -3.77 8.47
CA VAL A 70 -9.97 -4.69 7.97
C VAL A 70 -11.32 -4.02 8.16
N LYS A 71 -12.17 -4.00 7.12
CA LYS A 71 -13.48 -3.35 7.22
C LYS A 71 -14.38 -4.11 8.20
N GLU A 72 -15.40 -3.42 8.67
CA GLU A 72 -16.47 -4.06 9.44
C GLU A 72 -17.14 -5.17 8.63
N GLY A 73 -17.41 -6.31 9.26
CA GLY A 73 -17.95 -7.50 8.59
C GLY A 73 -16.92 -8.31 7.79
N GLN A 74 -15.62 -8.00 7.87
CA GLN A 74 -14.54 -8.81 7.31
C GLN A 74 -13.59 -9.32 8.41
N ASP A 75 -13.12 -10.56 8.25
CA ASP A 75 -12.09 -11.16 9.11
C ASP A 75 -10.69 -10.95 8.54
N VAL A 76 -10.58 -10.85 7.21
CA VAL A 76 -9.33 -10.70 6.48
C VAL A 76 -9.50 -9.67 5.37
N ASP A 77 -8.52 -8.77 5.21
CA ASP A 77 -8.37 -7.94 4.01
C ASP A 77 -7.00 -8.23 3.36
N VAL A 78 -7.00 -8.32 2.04
CA VAL A 78 -5.81 -8.64 1.25
C VAL A 78 -5.57 -7.55 0.21
N GLY A 79 -4.33 -7.10 0.12
CA GLY A 79 -3.87 -6.25 -0.95
C GLY A 79 -2.51 -6.68 -1.46
N PHE A 80 -2.12 -6.16 -2.62
CA PHE A 80 -0.79 -6.35 -3.17
C PHE A 80 -0.13 -5.01 -3.41
N LEU A 81 1.01 -4.79 -2.76
CA LEU A 81 1.90 -3.69 -3.09
C LEU A 81 2.70 -4.09 -4.32
N LYS A 82 2.41 -3.47 -5.46
CA LYS A 82 3.07 -3.72 -6.72
C LYS A 82 4.01 -2.57 -7.03
N LEU A 83 5.29 -2.91 -7.20
CA LEU A 83 6.34 -1.97 -7.59
C LEU A 83 6.70 -2.20 -9.05
N PHE A 84 6.87 -1.11 -9.78
CA PHE A 84 7.37 -1.09 -11.15
C PHE A 84 8.69 -0.32 -11.17
N PHE A 85 9.69 -0.92 -11.80
CA PHE A 85 11.03 -0.37 -11.94
C PHE A 85 11.37 -0.22 -13.41
N SER A 86 12.01 0.87 -13.79
CA SER A 86 12.47 1.09 -15.16
C SER A 86 13.67 2.02 -15.21
N THR A 87 14.49 1.89 -16.25
CA THR A 87 15.62 2.80 -16.50
C THR A 87 15.18 4.10 -17.17
N GLU A 88 13.98 4.12 -17.76
CA GLU A 88 13.34 5.29 -18.37
C GLU A 88 12.08 5.65 -17.57
N TYR A 89 11.71 6.94 -17.57
CA TYR A 89 10.46 7.38 -16.95
C TYR A 89 9.26 6.75 -17.65
N LEU A 90 8.32 6.21 -16.87
CA LEU A 90 7.06 5.68 -17.35
C LEU A 90 5.89 6.38 -16.65
N ASP A 91 5.03 7.00 -17.45
CA ASP A 91 3.73 7.44 -16.95
C ASP A 91 2.80 6.22 -16.81
N LEU A 92 2.60 5.81 -15.56
CA LEU A 92 1.70 4.71 -15.18
C LEU A 92 0.43 5.21 -14.50
N SER A 93 0.09 6.50 -14.62
CA SER A 93 -1.13 7.10 -14.06
C SER A 93 -2.42 6.43 -14.57
N ALA A 94 -2.36 5.84 -15.77
CA ALA A 94 -3.44 5.09 -16.39
C ALA A 94 -3.85 3.81 -15.62
N ILE A 95 -2.96 3.25 -14.81
CA ILE A 95 -3.23 2.03 -14.03
C ILE A 95 -4.17 2.33 -12.85
N ILE A 96 -4.24 3.59 -12.40
CA ILE A 96 -5.07 4.00 -11.27
C ILE A 96 -6.54 3.78 -11.62
N GLN A 97 -7.22 3.04 -10.75
CA GLN A 97 -8.59 2.57 -10.94
C GLN A 97 -9.38 2.72 -9.65
N GLU A 98 -10.52 3.41 -9.70
CA GLU A 98 -11.48 3.41 -8.61
C GLU A 98 -12.20 2.06 -8.50
N SER A 99 -12.85 1.81 -7.36
CA SER A 99 -13.59 0.55 -7.20
C SER A 99 -14.67 0.41 -8.28
N PRO A 100 -14.70 -0.70 -9.06
CA PRO A 100 -15.71 -0.91 -10.10
C PRO A 100 -17.13 -1.05 -9.52
N PHE A 101 -17.27 -1.22 -8.20
CA PHE A 101 -18.55 -1.31 -7.50
C PHE A 101 -19.23 0.05 -7.26
N LYS A 102 -18.54 1.17 -7.46
CA LYS A 102 -19.08 2.53 -7.22
C LYS A 102 -19.59 3.25 -8.47
N GLY A 103 -19.88 2.48 -9.53
CA GLY A 103 -20.38 2.98 -10.81
C GLY A 103 -19.33 2.97 -11.91
N TYR A 104 -19.77 2.65 -13.13
CA TYR A 104 -18.90 2.44 -14.27
C TYR A 104 -18.52 3.77 -14.93
N ARG A 105 -17.23 4.13 -14.88
CA ARG A 105 -16.63 5.15 -15.75
C ARG A 105 -15.64 4.43 -16.64
N GLN A 106 -15.94 4.29 -17.93
CA GLN A 106 -14.95 3.81 -18.89
C GLN A 106 -13.80 4.80 -18.91
N ARG A 107 -12.65 4.40 -18.35
CA ARG A 107 -11.38 5.03 -18.68
C ARG A 107 -10.88 4.34 -19.94
N VAL A 108 -10.80 5.09 -21.04
CA VAL A 108 -10.09 4.64 -22.22
C VAL A 108 -8.63 4.48 -21.82
N SER A 109 -8.07 3.28 -21.94
CA SER A 109 -6.65 3.06 -21.72
C SER A 109 -5.89 3.94 -22.70
N PRO A 110 -5.01 4.85 -22.24
CA PRO A 110 -4.15 5.60 -23.14
C PRO A 110 -3.28 4.60 -23.91
N LEU A 111 -3.11 4.86 -25.21
CA LEU A 111 -2.27 4.04 -26.06
C LEU A 111 -0.84 4.04 -25.49
N MET A 112 -0.33 2.88 -25.05
CA MET A 112 1.10 2.76 -24.72
C MET A 112 1.90 2.91 -26.01
N ARG A 113 2.53 4.07 -26.20
CA ARG A 113 3.29 4.36 -27.43
C ARG A 113 4.68 3.73 -27.44
N LYS A 114 5.22 3.32 -26.29
CA LYS A 114 6.55 2.72 -26.17
C LYS A 114 6.66 1.87 -24.91
N ILE A 115 7.07 0.62 -25.06
CA ILE A 115 7.49 -0.24 -23.94
C ILE A 115 8.97 0.09 -23.68
N PRO A 116 9.40 0.38 -22.44
CA PRO A 116 10.79 0.67 -22.13
C PRO A 116 11.70 -0.53 -22.43
N SER A 117 12.95 -0.24 -22.74
CA SER A 117 13.97 -1.25 -23.07
C SER A 117 14.29 -2.20 -21.90
N LEU A 118 14.15 -1.73 -20.66
CA LEU A 118 14.31 -2.56 -19.46
C LEU A 118 13.32 -2.13 -18.37
N TYR A 119 12.46 -3.06 -17.97
CA TYR A 119 11.58 -2.90 -16.82
C TYR A 119 11.56 -4.17 -15.96
N HIS A 120 11.24 -4.00 -14.69
CA HIS A 120 11.04 -5.10 -13.74
C HIS A 120 9.87 -4.78 -12.82
N THR A 121 9.29 -5.81 -12.18
CA THR A 121 8.23 -5.60 -11.19
C THR A 121 8.44 -6.47 -9.96
N MET A 122 8.08 -5.95 -8.79
CA MET A 122 8.04 -6.70 -7.53
C MET A 122 6.62 -6.66 -6.97
N CYS A 123 6.21 -7.72 -6.29
CA CYS A 123 4.91 -7.83 -5.66
C CYS A 123 5.09 -8.24 -4.19
N VAL A 124 4.49 -7.48 -3.27
CA VAL A 124 4.49 -7.79 -1.85
C VAL A 124 3.03 -7.96 -1.39
N PRO A 125 2.59 -9.15 -0.96
CA PRO A 125 1.26 -9.33 -0.40
C PRO A 125 1.16 -8.65 0.96
N ILE A 126 0.08 -7.93 1.18
CA ILE A 126 -0.32 -7.35 2.47
C ILE A 126 -1.56 -8.10 2.91
N VAL A 127 -1.44 -8.87 4.00
CA VAL A 127 -2.53 -9.64 4.58
C VAL A 127 -2.84 -9.08 5.96
N GLN A 128 -4.05 -8.57 6.13
CA GLN A 128 -4.53 -8.00 7.37
C GLN A 128 -5.57 -8.94 7.95
N LYS A 129 -5.46 -9.24 9.25
CA LYS A 129 -6.44 -10.06 9.96
C LYS A 129 -7.04 -9.24 11.10
N ARG A 130 -8.33 -9.41 11.35
CA ARG A 130 -8.97 -8.89 12.55
C ARG A 130 -8.29 -9.54 13.77
N GLY A 131 -7.88 -8.73 14.73
CA GLY A 131 -7.39 -9.24 16.01
C GLY A 131 -8.55 -9.93 16.73
N ALA A 132 -8.30 -11.06 17.39
CA ALA A 132 -9.25 -11.56 18.36
C ALA A 132 -9.43 -10.47 19.43
N GLU A 133 -10.65 -10.02 19.67
CA GLU A 133 -10.95 -9.35 20.93
C GLU A 133 -10.50 -10.30 22.03
N ALA A 134 -9.66 -9.82 22.95
CA ALA A 134 -9.38 -10.58 24.15
C ALA A 134 -10.73 -10.78 24.83
N GLU A 135 -11.23 -12.02 24.86
CA GLU A 135 -12.33 -12.40 25.72
C GLU A 135 -11.90 -12.08 27.15
N THR A 136 -12.33 -10.92 27.66
CA THR A 136 -12.35 -10.68 29.10
C THR A 136 -13.35 -11.69 29.63
N LYS A 137 -12.86 -12.81 30.15
CA LYS A 137 -13.67 -13.67 31.00
C LYS A 137 -13.92 -12.87 32.26
N ASP A 138 -15.12 -12.29 32.35
CA ASP A 138 -15.67 -11.88 33.63
C ASP A 138 -15.81 -13.16 34.45
N GLU A 139 -14.85 -13.40 35.36
CA GLU A 139 -15.02 -14.37 36.42
C GLU A 139 -16.11 -13.82 37.35
N GLU A 140 -17.32 -14.40 37.25
CA GLU A 140 -18.32 -14.29 38.31
C GLU A 140 -17.69 -14.82 39.61
N GLU A 141 -17.28 -13.91 40.48
CA GLU A 141 -16.93 -14.20 41.86
C GLU A 141 -18.22 -14.62 42.58
N GLY A 142 -18.34 -15.94 42.79
CA GLY A 142 -19.48 -16.55 43.48
C GLY A 142 -19.59 -16.04 44.92
N ASP A 143 -20.77 -15.53 45.24
CA ASP A 143 -21.20 -15.11 46.56
C ASP A 143 -21.12 -16.29 47.55
N ILE A 144 -20.17 -16.24 48.48
CA ILE A 144 -20.11 -17.17 49.62
C ILE A 144 -21.00 -16.59 50.71
N VAL A 145 -22.20 -17.16 50.84
CA VAL A 145 -23.08 -16.94 52.00
C VAL A 145 -22.52 -17.75 53.18
N GLU A 146 -21.81 -17.11 54.08
CA GLU A 146 -21.56 -17.67 55.41
C GLU A 146 -22.79 -17.46 56.29
N SER A 147 -23.48 -18.56 56.57
CA SER A 147 -24.45 -18.71 57.65
C SER A 147 -23.69 -19.06 58.93
N GLU A 148 -23.81 -18.25 59.98
CA GLU A 148 -23.56 -18.69 61.36
C GLU A 148 -24.81 -18.50 62.22
N GLU A 149 -25.03 -19.50 63.06
CA GLU A 149 -26.17 -19.75 63.97
C GLU A 149 -26.20 -18.83 65.19
#